data_AF-A0A8C6RS81-F1
#
_entry.id   AF-A0A8C6RS81-F1
#
_cell.length_a   1.000
_cell.length_b   1.000
_cell.length_c   1.000
_cell.angle_alpha   90.00
_cell.angle_beta   90.00
_cell.angle_gamma   90.00
#
_symmetry.space_group_name_H-M   'P 1'
#
loop_
_entity.id
_entity.type
_entity.pdbx_description
1 polymer ?
#
loop_
_entity_poly.entity_id
_entity_poly.type
_entity_poly.pdbx_seq_one_letter_code
_entity_poly.pdbx_strand_id
1 'polypeptide(L)'
;MAVGWEEYFQLTFREKLPTKPLEQTVDHFPPLLQLLEKRQELLAADQGLQAQKDEFHTKMAALNQRWAQLEQKEEELRGSFVRFDKFLQDAEARRGRALQRAAEEQQRAHRREAEALRLRTQLEALQRERARKQRRLRRLEPCARLLERVLELLPEFQEVPELVARFDGLVDTQAVLELVERERQAELEATRARLQWLRDSGQEELLRLGQRRAELQEQLEAAQECRQQWESRWTQIQNTAAAKTLLLGRTRMSALNLYQLVRLRQGQLPALDVEDTEGQLEQVKQFILDLSATLASLGQGEPTATTS
;
A
#
# COMPACT_ATOMS: atom_id res chain seq x y z
N MET A 1 5.53 108.70 -38.40
CA MET A 1 5.46 110.18 -38.42
C MET A 1 5.92 110.63 -39.79
N ALA A 2 4.94 110.83 -40.68
CA ALA A 2 5.17 111.31 -42.04
C ALA A 2 5.39 112.83 -41.95
N VAL A 3 6.65 113.25 -41.98
CA VAL A 3 6.98 114.67 -42.18
C VAL A 3 6.56 114.99 -43.61
N GLY A 4 5.62 115.92 -43.74
CA GLY A 4 5.03 116.30 -45.01
C GLY A 4 6.13 116.80 -45.92
N TRP A 5 6.34 116.10 -47.04
CA TRP A 5 7.31 116.49 -48.05
C TRP A 5 7.07 117.93 -48.54
N GLU A 6 5.84 118.44 -48.41
CA GLU A 6 5.48 119.85 -48.64
C GLU A 6 6.22 120.84 -47.75
N GLU A 7 6.39 120.59 -46.45
CA GLU A 7 7.11 121.51 -45.55
C GLU A 7 8.62 121.53 -45.86
N TYR A 8 9.18 120.37 -46.19
CA TYR A 8 10.60 120.24 -46.55
C TYR A 8 10.91 120.91 -47.90
N PHE A 9 10.04 120.74 -48.91
CA PHE A 9 10.18 121.42 -50.20
C PHE A 9 9.92 122.94 -50.10
N GLN A 10 8.98 123.40 -49.26
CA GLN A 10 8.76 124.84 -49.06
C GLN A 10 9.94 125.54 -48.37
N LEU A 11 10.57 124.90 -47.38
CA LEU A 11 11.75 125.45 -46.69
C LEU A 11 12.98 125.50 -47.61
N THR A 12 13.25 124.42 -48.34
CA THR A 12 14.41 124.35 -49.25
C THR A 12 14.26 125.24 -50.49
N PHE A 13 13.02 125.51 -50.95
CA PHE A 13 12.77 126.43 -52.06
C PHE A 13 12.90 127.90 -51.65
N ARG A 14 12.54 128.26 -50.40
CA ARG A 14 12.73 129.63 -49.87
C ARG A 14 14.19 130.02 -49.72
N GLU A 15 15.09 129.08 -49.44
CA GLU A 15 16.53 129.37 -49.33
C GLU A 15 17.26 129.55 -50.67
N LYS A 16 16.62 129.26 -51.82
CA LYS A 16 17.28 129.23 -53.15
C LYS A 16 16.82 130.31 -54.15
N LEU A 17 16.02 131.31 -53.73
CA LEU A 17 15.66 132.47 -54.57
C LEU A 17 16.74 133.59 -54.51
N PRO A 18 17.16 134.18 -55.65
CA PRO A 18 18.23 135.19 -55.67
C PRO A 18 17.70 136.58 -55.29
N THR A 19 18.10 137.09 -54.13
CA THR A 19 17.89 138.47 -53.69
C THR A 19 18.96 139.38 -54.33
N LYS A 20 18.58 140.22 -55.30
CA LYS A 20 19.38 141.39 -55.73
C LYS A 20 19.01 142.64 -54.92
N PRO A 21 19.99 143.48 -54.59
CA PRO A 21 19.93 144.95 -54.81
C PRO A 21 21.18 145.38 -55.64
N LEU A 22 21.21 146.18 -56.73
CA LEU A 22 20.61 147.49 -57.11
C LEU A 22 20.82 148.53 -55.98
N GLU A 23 21.74 149.50 -56.04
CA GLU A 23 21.79 150.68 -56.93
C GLU A 23 23.16 151.43 -56.85
N GLN A 24 23.75 151.85 -57.98
CA GLN A 24 23.91 153.24 -58.49
C GLN A 24 25.00 154.14 -57.85
N THR A 25 26.16 154.25 -58.52
CA THR A 25 26.82 155.53 -58.80
C THR A 25 27.19 155.56 -60.28
N VAL A 26 26.81 156.65 -60.94
CA VAL A 26 26.87 156.87 -62.39
C VAL A 26 28.32 156.88 -62.87
N ASP A 27 28.68 155.92 -63.72
CA ASP A 27 29.64 156.09 -64.81
C ASP A 27 29.25 155.10 -65.93
N HIS A 28 29.09 155.63 -67.13
CA HIS A 28 28.54 154.91 -68.29
C HIS A 28 29.59 153.92 -68.83
N PHE A 29 29.42 152.61 -68.58
CA PHE A 29 30.29 151.55 -69.11
C PHE A 29 29.55 150.60 -70.09
N PRO A 30 30.22 150.07 -71.13
CA PRO A 30 29.55 149.57 -72.35
C PRO A 30 28.93 148.16 -72.26
N PRO A 31 27.94 147.82 -73.14
CA PRO A 31 27.12 146.58 -73.13
C PRO A 31 27.82 145.22 -73.18
N LEU A 32 29.14 145.17 -73.36
CA LEU A 32 29.92 143.93 -73.46
C LEU A 32 30.21 143.28 -72.09
N LEU A 33 30.18 144.05 -71.00
CA LEU A 33 30.52 143.55 -69.65
C LEU A 33 29.35 142.81 -68.97
N GLN A 34 28.09 143.23 -69.17
CA GLN A 34 26.91 142.54 -68.60
C GLN A 34 26.67 141.13 -69.18
N LEU A 35 27.05 140.92 -70.45
CA LEU A 35 26.93 139.61 -71.11
C LEU A 35 27.98 138.62 -70.59
N LEU A 36 29.14 139.12 -70.16
CA LEU A 36 30.18 138.32 -69.52
C LEU A 36 29.79 137.90 -68.10
N GLU A 37 29.23 138.79 -67.29
CA GLU A 37 28.73 138.46 -65.95
C GLU A 37 27.59 137.43 -66.00
N LYS A 38 26.63 137.58 -66.90
CA LYS A 38 25.53 136.61 -67.05
C LYS A 38 26.00 135.25 -67.58
N ARG A 39 27.05 135.23 -68.41
CA ARG A 39 27.73 133.98 -68.81
C ARG A 39 28.48 133.35 -67.65
N GLN A 40 29.14 134.13 -66.80
CA GLN A 40 29.81 133.63 -65.60
C GLN A 40 28.82 133.07 -64.57
N GLU A 41 27.67 133.71 -64.36
CA GLU A 41 26.60 133.20 -63.49
C GLU A 41 25.98 131.89 -64.03
N LEU A 42 25.74 131.80 -65.35
CA LEU A 42 25.27 130.56 -65.98
C LEU A 42 26.30 129.44 -65.83
N LEU A 43 27.58 129.73 -66.06
CA LEU A 43 28.66 128.76 -65.85
C LEU A 43 28.77 128.33 -64.39
N ALA A 44 28.60 129.24 -63.43
CA ALA A 44 28.60 128.92 -62.00
C ALA A 44 27.37 128.08 -61.58
N ALA A 45 26.19 128.39 -62.12
CA ALA A 45 24.97 127.62 -61.89
C ALA A 45 25.03 126.23 -62.55
N ASP A 46 25.57 126.13 -63.77
CA ASP A 46 25.83 124.84 -64.44
C ASP A 46 26.86 124.02 -63.66
N GLN A 47 27.95 124.63 -63.17
CA GLN A 47 28.92 123.95 -62.31
C GLN A 47 28.29 123.47 -61.00
N GLY A 48 27.40 124.26 -60.38
CA GLY A 48 26.66 123.87 -59.18
C GLY A 48 25.65 122.75 -59.41
N LEU A 49 24.95 122.78 -60.54
CA LEU A 49 24.03 121.70 -60.96
C LEU A 49 24.80 120.41 -61.27
N GLN A 50 25.97 120.53 -61.90
CA GLN A 50 26.86 119.41 -62.17
C GLN A 50 27.37 118.79 -60.86
N ALA A 51 27.83 119.61 -59.91
CA ALA A 51 28.24 119.15 -58.59
C ALA A 51 27.10 118.44 -57.84
N GLN A 52 25.86 118.95 -57.90
CA GLN A 52 24.71 118.27 -57.30
C GLN A 52 24.38 116.95 -58.02
N LYS A 53 24.43 116.91 -59.35
CA LYS A 53 24.25 115.66 -60.10
C LYS A 53 25.31 114.64 -59.72
N ASP A 54 26.57 115.05 -59.59
CA ASP A 54 27.68 114.20 -59.17
C ASP A 54 27.49 113.72 -57.73
N GLU A 55 27.02 114.58 -56.82
CA GLU A 55 26.64 114.19 -55.45
C GLU A 55 25.46 113.21 -55.40
N PHE A 56 24.43 113.40 -56.23
CA PHE A 56 23.31 112.48 -56.33
C PHE A 56 23.75 111.15 -56.95
N HIS A 57 24.60 111.17 -57.98
CA HIS A 57 25.16 109.97 -58.59
C HIS A 57 26.06 109.20 -57.61
N THR A 58 26.90 109.88 -56.84
CA THR A 58 27.73 109.25 -55.81
C THR A 58 26.89 108.68 -54.66
N LYS A 59 25.85 109.40 -54.20
CA LYS A 59 24.90 108.89 -53.19
C LYS A 59 24.09 107.70 -53.69
N MET A 60 23.60 107.73 -54.94
CA MET A 60 22.88 106.59 -55.54
C MET A 60 23.81 105.40 -55.77
N ALA A 61 25.04 105.63 -56.20
CA ALA A 61 26.04 104.56 -56.32
C ALA A 61 26.33 103.92 -54.95
N ALA A 62 26.49 104.72 -53.88
CA ALA A 62 26.70 104.20 -52.52
C ALA A 62 25.48 103.43 -51.98
N LEU A 63 24.24 103.89 -52.26
CA LEU A 63 23.03 103.18 -51.88
C LEU A 63 22.87 101.87 -52.66
N ASN A 64 23.11 101.88 -53.97
CA ASN A 64 23.07 100.68 -54.80
C ASN A 64 24.13 99.65 -54.36
N GLN A 65 25.34 100.11 -53.99
CA GLN A 65 26.36 99.25 -53.39
C GLN A 65 25.90 98.65 -52.06
N ARG A 66 25.23 99.42 -51.19
CA ARG A 66 24.68 98.91 -49.92
C ARG A 66 23.54 97.93 -50.13
N TRP A 67 22.65 98.18 -51.09
CA TRP A 67 21.57 97.26 -51.46
C TRP A 67 22.14 95.94 -51.98
N ALA A 68 23.11 95.99 -52.89
CA ALA A 68 23.80 94.80 -53.38
C ALA A 68 24.51 94.01 -52.25
N GLN A 69 25.13 94.70 -51.29
CA GLN A 69 25.73 94.04 -50.12
C GLN A 69 24.69 93.42 -49.18
N LEU A 70 23.52 94.05 -49.01
CA LEU A 70 22.45 93.50 -48.20
C LEU A 70 21.83 92.26 -48.86
N GLU A 71 21.61 92.29 -50.17
CA GLU A 71 21.14 91.13 -50.93
C GLU A 71 22.14 89.96 -50.85
N GLN A 72 23.43 90.22 -51.04
CA GLN A 72 24.47 89.20 -50.87
C GLN A 72 24.45 88.59 -49.45
N LYS A 73 24.36 89.42 -48.41
CA LYS A 73 24.26 88.93 -47.03
C LYS A 73 22.98 88.15 -46.78
N GLU A 74 21.86 88.55 -47.36
CA GLU A 74 20.60 87.82 -47.25
C GLU A 74 20.71 86.45 -47.93
N GLU A 75 21.29 86.37 -49.13
CA GLU A 75 21.54 85.11 -49.83
C GLU A 75 22.51 84.20 -49.07
N GLU A 76 23.58 84.76 -48.49
CA GLU A 76 24.51 84.04 -47.62
C GLU A 76 23.81 83.49 -46.37
N LEU A 77 22.93 84.27 -45.75
CA LEU A 77 22.15 83.84 -44.60
C LEU A 77 21.15 82.75 -44.99
N ARG A 78 20.40 82.92 -46.09
CA ARG A 78 19.48 81.89 -46.62
C ARG A 78 20.22 80.59 -46.93
N GLY A 79 21.39 80.68 -47.58
CA GLY A 79 22.27 79.53 -47.83
C GLY A 79 22.82 78.90 -46.54
N SER A 80 23.06 79.70 -45.49
CA SER A 80 23.46 79.21 -44.17
C SER A 80 22.33 78.48 -43.45
N PHE A 81 21.11 79.02 -43.46
CA PHE A 81 19.92 78.35 -42.89
C PHE A 81 19.71 76.98 -43.52
N VAL A 82 19.73 76.88 -44.85
CA VAL A 82 19.60 75.60 -45.55
C VAL A 82 20.70 74.61 -45.14
N ARG A 83 21.93 75.08 -44.90
CA ARG A 83 23.03 74.23 -44.40
C ARG A 83 22.81 73.80 -42.95
N PHE A 84 22.32 74.70 -42.09
CA PHE A 84 22.01 74.39 -40.69
C PHE A 84 20.83 73.41 -40.58
N ASP A 85 19.76 73.61 -41.34
CA ASP A 85 18.61 72.70 -41.36
C ASP A 85 19.04 71.31 -41.82
N LYS A 86 19.86 71.21 -42.89
CA LYS A 86 20.45 69.94 -43.32
C LYS A 86 21.30 69.30 -42.22
N PHE A 87 22.13 70.09 -41.54
CA PHE A 87 22.95 69.59 -40.43
C PHE A 87 22.10 69.08 -39.25
N LEU A 88 21.02 69.79 -38.90
CA LEU A 88 20.09 69.37 -37.85
C LEU A 88 19.38 68.07 -38.24
N GLN A 89 18.87 67.97 -39.47
CA GLN A 89 18.26 66.74 -39.99
C GLN A 89 19.26 65.57 -39.98
N ASP A 90 20.50 65.79 -40.39
CA ASP A 90 21.55 64.78 -40.36
C ASP A 90 21.92 64.37 -38.92
N ALA A 91 21.97 65.32 -37.99
CA ALA A 91 22.23 65.06 -36.57
C ALA A 91 21.10 64.27 -35.91
N GLU A 92 19.84 64.62 -36.20
CA GLU A 92 18.66 63.87 -35.78
C GLU A 92 18.63 62.46 -36.36
N ALA A 93 18.94 62.30 -37.66
CA ALA A 93 19.05 60.99 -38.29
C ALA A 93 20.20 60.15 -37.70
N ARG A 94 21.32 60.77 -37.32
CA ARG A 94 22.42 60.08 -36.59
C ARG A 94 21.98 59.67 -35.18
N ARG A 95 21.31 60.56 -34.44
CA ARG A 95 20.75 60.27 -33.10
C ARG A 95 19.72 59.14 -33.18
N GLY A 96 18.79 59.19 -34.12
CA GLY A 96 17.79 58.15 -34.36
C GLY A 96 18.43 56.78 -34.64
N ARG A 97 19.42 56.74 -35.54
CA ARG A 97 20.18 55.50 -35.82
C ARG A 97 20.94 54.97 -34.60
N ALA A 98 21.56 55.84 -33.81
CA ALA A 98 22.26 55.44 -32.60
C ALA A 98 21.29 54.87 -31.54
N LEU A 99 20.13 55.50 -31.34
CA LEU A 99 19.08 55.02 -30.44
C LEU A 99 18.49 53.68 -30.90
N GLN A 100 18.23 53.52 -32.20
CA GLN A 100 17.77 52.24 -32.76
C GLN A 100 18.80 51.12 -32.53
N ARG A 101 20.08 51.37 -32.80
CA ARG A 101 21.16 50.39 -32.54
C ARG A 101 21.25 50.03 -31.06
N ALA A 102 21.20 51.02 -30.17
CA ALA A 102 21.20 50.79 -28.73
C ALA A 102 20.00 49.95 -28.28
N ALA A 103 18.80 50.23 -28.81
CA ALA A 103 17.59 49.46 -28.51
C ALA A 103 17.68 48.02 -29.05
N GLU A 104 18.18 47.82 -30.27
CA GLU A 104 18.42 46.49 -30.83
C GLU A 104 19.45 45.70 -30.03
N GLU A 105 20.54 46.33 -29.59
CA GLU A 105 21.57 45.72 -28.75
C GLU A 105 21.01 45.33 -27.38
N GLN A 106 20.21 46.17 -26.75
CA GLN A 106 19.52 45.84 -25.50
C GLN A 106 18.57 44.65 -25.66
N GLN A 107 17.76 44.64 -26.73
CA GLN A 107 16.87 43.50 -27.00
C GLN A 107 17.67 42.21 -27.26
N ARG A 108 18.79 42.29 -28.00
CA ARG A 108 19.68 41.14 -28.22
C ARG A 108 20.32 40.67 -26.91
N ALA A 109 20.73 41.58 -26.04
CA ALA A 109 21.27 41.26 -24.71
C ALA A 109 20.22 40.53 -23.86
N HIS A 110 19.00 41.05 -23.78
CA HIS A 110 17.91 40.42 -23.02
C HIS A 110 17.54 39.02 -23.55
N ARG A 111 17.52 38.81 -24.86
CA ARG A 111 17.29 37.47 -25.44
C ARG A 111 18.38 36.50 -25.03
N ARG A 112 19.66 36.92 -25.12
CA ARG A 112 20.81 36.11 -24.69
C ARG A 112 20.80 35.84 -23.19
N GLU A 113 20.42 36.80 -22.37
CA GLU A 113 20.28 36.61 -20.91
C GLU A 113 19.18 35.61 -20.58
N ALA A 114 18.01 35.72 -21.23
CA ALA A 114 16.92 34.77 -21.05
C ALA A 114 17.31 33.36 -21.49
N GLU A 115 18.03 33.22 -22.61
CA GLU A 115 18.58 31.95 -23.07
C GLU A 115 19.63 31.40 -22.09
N ALA A 116 20.54 32.24 -21.61
CA ALA A 116 21.56 31.84 -20.63
C ALA A 116 20.91 31.34 -19.33
N LEU A 117 19.85 32.00 -18.85
CA LEU A 117 19.08 31.54 -17.68
C LEU A 117 18.40 30.19 -17.94
N ARG A 118 17.76 30.01 -19.11
CA ARG A 118 17.15 28.73 -19.50
C ARG A 118 18.18 27.61 -19.57
N LEU A 119 19.36 27.86 -20.15
CA LEU A 119 20.42 26.87 -20.23
C LEU A 119 21.01 26.55 -18.85
N ARG A 120 21.14 27.53 -17.95
CA ARG A 120 21.59 27.31 -16.57
C ARG A 120 20.62 26.41 -15.80
N THR A 121 19.31 26.64 -15.90
CA THR A 121 18.32 25.79 -15.22
C THR A 121 18.31 24.36 -15.77
N GLN A 122 18.48 24.20 -17.09
CA GLN A 122 18.63 22.87 -17.71
C GLN A 122 19.90 22.15 -17.23
N LEU A 123 21.03 22.86 -17.16
CA LEU A 123 22.28 22.31 -16.65
C LEU A 123 22.15 21.85 -15.20
N GLU A 124 21.51 22.64 -14.32
CA GLU A 124 21.25 22.23 -12.95
C GLU A 124 20.37 20.99 -12.86
N ALA A 125 19.32 20.90 -13.68
CA ALA A 125 18.44 19.72 -13.72
C ALA A 125 19.23 18.46 -14.12
N LEU A 126 20.03 18.54 -15.19
CA LEU A 126 20.88 17.44 -15.65
C LEU A 126 21.93 17.05 -14.61
N GLN A 127 22.53 18.02 -13.90
CA GLN A 127 23.46 17.74 -12.81
C GLN A 127 22.78 16.99 -11.66
N ARG A 128 21.54 17.36 -11.30
CA ARG A 128 20.75 16.66 -10.28
C ARG A 128 20.46 15.22 -10.71
N GLU A 129 20.06 15.00 -11.96
CA GLU A 129 19.83 13.65 -12.50
C GLU A 129 21.09 12.80 -12.52
N ARG A 130 22.22 13.37 -12.95
CA ARG A 130 23.53 12.72 -12.91
C ARG A 130 23.89 12.31 -11.47
N ALA A 131 23.72 13.22 -10.50
CA ALA A 131 23.99 12.92 -9.10
C ALA A 131 23.08 11.80 -8.56
N ARG A 132 21.79 11.78 -8.94
CA ARG A 132 20.85 10.69 -8.59
C ARG A 132 21.31 9.35 -9.16
N LYS A 133 21.66 9.29 -10.44
CA LYS A 133 22.18 8.07 -11.09
C LYS A 133 23.49 7.61 -10.46
N GLN A 134 24.42 8.52 -10.18
CA GLN A 134 25.69 8.20 -9.52
C GLN A 134 25.49 7.64 -8.11
N ARG A 135 24.56 8.18 -7.32
CA ARG A 135 24.21 7.60 -6.00
C ARG A 135 23.66 6.19 -6.13
N ARG A 136 22.81 5.93 -7.13
CA ARG A 136 22.27 4.59 -7.39
C ARG A 136 23.38 3.62 -7.81
N LEU A 137 24.29 4.03 -8.67
CA LEU A 137 25.45 3.23 -9.07
C LEU A 137 26.34 2.89 -7.87
N ARG A 138 26.72 3.88 -7.05
CA ARG A 138 27.53 3.64 -5.83
C ARG A 138 26.87 2.67 -4.85
N ARG A 139 25.54 2.67 -4.76
CA ARG A 139 24.78 1.72 -3.91
C ARG A 139 24.80 0.30 -4.46
N LEU A 140 24.76 0.13 -5.78
CA LEU A 140 24.69 -1.17 -6.45
C LEU A 140 26.07 -1.75 -6.78
N GLU A 141 27.11 -0.91 -6.79
CA GLU A 141 28.49 -1.29 -7.11
C GLU A 141 29.02 -2.45 -6.23
N PRO A 142 28.80 -2.49 -4.89
CA PRO A 142 29.21 -3.64 -4.09
C PRO A 142 28.52 -4.94 -4.52
N CYS A 143 27.22 -4.88 -4.85
CA CYS A 143 26.47 -6.05 -5.32
C CYS A 143 26.99 -6.56 -6.66
N ALA A 144 27.29 -5.66 -7.60
CA ALA A 144 27.88 -6.02 -8.88
C ALA A 144 29.25 -6.73 -8.69
N ARG A 145 30.13 -6.18 -7.85
CA ARG A 145 31.42 -6.79 -7.52
C ARG A 145 31.28 -8.17 -6.86
N LEU A 146 30.26 -8.35 -6.02
CA LEU A 146 29.96 -9.66 -5.43
C LEU A 146 29.52 -10.66 -6.50
N LEU A 147 28.64 -10.26 -7.42
CA LEU A 147 28.19 -11.12 -8.51
C LEU A 147 29.33 -11.50 -9.45
N GLU A 148 30.22 -10.57 -9.77
CA GLU A 148 31.45 -10.82 -10.54
C GLU A 148 32.35 -11.86 -9.84
N ARG A 149 32.59 -11.71 -8.53
CA ARG A 149 33.35 -12.70 -7.74
C ARG A 149 32.68 -14.07 -7.71
N VAL A 150 31.35 -14.10 -7.65
CA VAL A 150 30.60 -15.37 -7.67
C VAL A 150 30.74 -16.05 -9.04
N LEU A 151 30.73 -15.30 -10.14
CA LEU A 151 31.05 -15.84 -11.48
C LEU A 151 32.48 -16.38 -11.56
N GLU A 152 33.47 -15.70 -10.96
CA GLU A 152 34.85 -16.21 -10.90
C GLU A 152 34.95 -17.58 -10.20
N LEU A 153 34.10 -17.81 -9.19
CA LEU A 153 34.05 -19.09 -8.45
C LEU A 153 33.25 -20.17 -9.16
N LEU A 154 32.33 -19.79 -10.04
CA LEU A 154 31.40 -20.68 -10.73
C LEU A 154 31.60 -20.55 -12.25
N PRO A 155 32.60 -21.22 -12.83
CA PRO A 155 32.94 -21.13 -14.25
C PRO A 155 31.86 -21.72 -15.18
N GLU A 156 30.81 -22.34 -14.62
CA GLU A 156 29.66 -22.85 -15.34
C GLU A 156 28.77 -21.73 -15.91
N PHE A 157 28.84 -20.52 -15.35
CA PHE A 157 28.07 -19.35 -15.79
C PHE A 157 29.00 -18.33 -16.43
N GLN A 158 28.64 -17.82 -17.60
CA GLN A 158 29.46 -16.83 -18.32
C GLN A 158 29.02 -15.40 -18.01
N GLU A 159 27.72 -15.20 -17.79
CA GLU A 159 27.17 -13.87 -17.52
C GLU A 159 26.34 -13.83 -16.22
N VAL A 160 26.33 -12.66 -15.57
CA VAL A 160 25.55 -12.42 -14.35
C VAL A 160 24.05 -12.70 -14.55
N PRO A 161 23.41 -12.34 -15.70
CA PRO A 161 22.00 -12.66 -15.93
C PRO A 161 21.71 -14.16 -15.95
N GLU A 162 22.63 -15.00 -16.43
CA GLU A 162 22.46 -16.46 -16.44
C GLU A 162 22.43 -17.00 -15.00
N LEU A 163 23.35 -16.51 -14.17
CA LEU A 163 23.41 -16.83 -12.75
C LEU A 163 22.11 -16.42 -12.03
N VAL A 164 21.63 -15.19 -12.29
CA VAL A 164 20.37 -14.69 -11.70
C VAL A 164 19.18 -15.53 -12.16
N ALA A 165 19.07 -15.84 -13.46
CA ALA A 165 17.99 -16.68 -13.98
C ALA A 165 18.02 -18.09 -13.36
N ARG A 166 19.21 -18.66 -13.13
CA ARG A 166 19.35 -19.93 -12.41
C ARG A 166 18.87 -19.81 -10.96
N PHE A 167 19.24 -18.75 -10.26
CA PHE A 167 18.77 -18.50 -8.90
C PHE A 167 17.26 -18.34 -8.84
N ASP A 168 16.67 -17.54 -9.72
CA ASP A 168 15.22 -17.37 -9.81
C ASP A 168 14.52 -18.71 -10.04
N GLY A 169 15.02 -19.51 -10.99
CA GLY A 169 14.52 -20.86 -11.21
C GLY A 169 14.65 -21.78 -9.98
N LEU A 170 15.75 -21.68 -9.22
CA LEU A 170 15.92 -22.44 -7.99
C LEU A 170 14.92 -22.00 -6.91
N VAL A 171 14.70 -20.70 -6.75
CA VAL A 171 13.70 -20.15 -5.81
C VAL A 171 12.30 -20.62 -6.19
N ASP A 172 11.95 -20.59 -7.48
CA ASP A 172 10.67 -21.09 -7.98
C ASP A 172 10.51 -22.59 -7.71
N THR A 173 11.54 -23.39 -7.99
CA THR A 173 11.51 -24.84 -7.70
C THR A 173 11.40 -25.11 -6.21
N GLN A 174 12.09 -24.35 -5.36
CA GLN A 174 11.97 -24.47 -3.91
C GLN A 174 10.55 -24.19 -3.44
N ALA A 175 9.91 -23.14 -3.95
CA ALA A 175 8.53 -22.81 -3.59
C ALA A 175 7.55 -23.93 -3.97
N VAL A 176 7.74 -24.54 -5.14
CA VAL A 176 6.95 -25.71 -5.58
C VAL A 176 7.20 -26.92 -4.67
N LEU A 177 8.47 -27.20 -4.34
CA LEU A 177 8.82 -28.33 -3.47
C LEU A 177 8.25 -28.15 -2.06
N GLU A 178 8.29 -26.95 -1.49
CA GLU A 178 7.69 -26.65 -0.18
C GLU A 178 6.17 -26.89 -0.19
N LEU A 179 5.49 -26.55 -1.29
CA LEU A 179 4.06 -26.80 -1.43
C LEU A 179 3.76 -28.31 -1.46
N VAL A 180 4.49 -29.05 -2.29
CA VAL A 180 4.34 -30.51 -2.38
C VAL A 180 4.69 -31.19 -1.05
N GLU A 181 5.71 -30.70 -0.34
CA GLU A 181 6.07 -31.23 0.98
C GLU A 181 4.93 -31.03 1.98
N ARG A 182 4.32 -29.83 2.02
CA ARG A 182 3.17 -29.54 2.88
C ARG A 182 1.97 -30.44 2.56
N GLU A 183 1.69 -30.66 1.29
CA GLU A 183 0.62 -31.58 0.87
C GLU A 183 0.91 -33.02 1.32
N ARG A 184 2.13 -33.51 1.09
CA ARG A 184 2.57 -34.84 1.53
C ARG A 184 2.51 -34.99 3.05
N GLN A 185 2.90 -33.96 3.80
CA GLN A 185 2.80 -33.94 5.26
C GLN A 185 1.35 -34.04 5.71
N ALA A 186 0.43 -33.28 5.10
CA ALA A 186 -0.99 -33.35 5.40
C ALA A 186 -1.59 -34.74 5.09
N GLU A 187 -1.20 -35.37 3.98
CA GLU A 187 -1.60 -36.76 3.67
C GLU A 187 -1.07 -37.76 4.70
N LEU A 188 0.18 -37.61 5.14
CA LEU A 188 0.77 -38.45 6.18
C LEU A 188 0.08 -38.28 7.53
N GLU A 189 -0.29 -37.05 7.90
CA GLU A 189 -1.03 -36.76 9.11
C GLU A 189 -2.44 -37.35 9.06
N ALA A 190 -3.15 -37.20 7.93
CA ALA A 190 -4.47 -37.79 7.73
C ALA A 190 -4.44 -39.32 7.81
N THR A 191 -3.45 -39.96 7.18
CA THR A 191 -3.29 -41.42 7.27
C THR A 191 -2.91 -41.89 8.68
N ARG A 192 -2.05 -41.16 9.39
CA ARG A 192 -1.73 -41.42 10.81
C ARG A 192 -2.96 -41.31 11.70
N ALA A 193 -3.75 -40.25 11.54
CA ALA A 193 -5.00 -40.06 12.29
C ALA A 193 -5.99 -41.21 12.02
N ARG A 194 -6.12 -41.64 10.76
CA ARG A 194 -6.97 -42.78 10.40
C ARG A 194 -6.50 -44.10 11.02
N LEU A 195 -5.18 -44.34 11.06
CA LEU A 195 -4.60 -45.52 11.72
C LEU A 195 -4.81 -45.49 13.23
N GLN A 196 -4.68 -44.33 13.87
CA GLN A 196 -4.96 -44.16 15.30
C GLN A 196 -6.43 -44.47 15.58
N TRP A 197 -7.35 -43.86 14.81
CA TRP A 197 -8.78 -44.13 14.95
C TRP A 197 -9.11 -45.62 14.83
N LEU A 198 -8.58 -46.33 13.84
CA LEU A 198 -8.79 -47.78 13.69
C LEU A 198 -8.26 -48.59 14.87
N ARG A 199 -7.11 -48.19 15.44
CA ARG A 199 -6.54 -48.84 16.63
C ARG A 199 -7.42 -48.62 17.85
N ASP A 200 -7.88 -47.40 18.06
CA ASP A 200 -8.70 -47.04 19.20
C ASP A 200 -10.06 -47.76 19.13
N SER A 201 -10.71 -47.76 17.96
CA SER A 201 -11.95 -48.52 17.75
C SER A 201 -11.74 -50.03 17.96
N GLY A 202 -10.63 -50.60 17.48
CA GLY A 202 -10.30 -52.01 17.73
C GLY A 202 -10.07 -52.32 19.21
N GLN A 203 -9.43 -51.42 19.96
CA GLN A 203 -9.25 -51.55 21.40
C GLN A 203 -10.60 -51.47 22.13
N GLU A 204 -11.47 -50.54 21.76
CA GLU A 204 -12.83 -50.41 22.31
C GLU A 204 -13.64 -51.69 22.09
N GLU A 205 -13.59 -52.27 20.88
CA GLU A 205 -14.25 -53.54 20.58
C GLU A 205 -13.69 -54.70 21.41
N LEU A 206 -12.37 -54.80 21.54
CA LEU A 206 -11.72 -55.83 22.38
C LEU A 206 -12.14 -55.70 23.85
N LEU A 207 -12.21 -54.47 24.37
CA LEU A 207 -12.68 -54.22 25.74
C LEU A 207 -14.15 -54.63 25.90
N ARG A 208 -15.01 -54.28 24.94
CA ARG A 208 -16.42 -54.67 24.94
C ARG A 208 -16.59 -56.19 24.91
N LEU A 209 -15.83 -56.90 24.06
CA LEU A 209 -15.85 -58.36 24.01
C LEU A 209 -15.29 -58.99 25.29
N GLY A 210 -14.25 -58.39 25.88
CA GLY A 210 -13.67 -58.80 27.16
C GLY A 210 -14.68 -58.70 28.31
N GLN A 211 -15.40 -57.58 28.40
CA GLN A 211 -16.49 -57.38 29.36
C GLN A 211 -17.59 -58.43 29.16
N ARG A 212 -18.03 -58.64 27.91
CA ARG A 212 -19.05 -59.65 27.63
C ARG A 212 -18.59 -61.07 28.00
N ARG A 213 -17.31 -61.38 27.80
CA ARG A 213 -16.75 -62.67 28.20
C ARG A 213 -16.80 -62.83 29.72
N ALA A 214 -16.43 -61.79 30.47
CA ALA A 214 -16.48 -61.82 31.94
C ALA A 214 -17.91 -62.03 32.45
N GLU A 215 -18.90 -61.33 31.89
CA GLU A 215 -20.32 -61.51 32.23
C GLU A 215 -20.79 -62.96 32.00
N LEU A 216 -20.43 -63.55 30.86
CA LEU A 216 -20.80 -64.93 30.54
C LEU A 216 -20.08 -65.94 31.44
N GLN A 217 -18.83 -65.66 31.84
CA GLN A 217 -18.08 -66.49 32.79
C GLN A 217 -18.75 -66.47 34.17
N GLU A 218 -19.13 -65.29 34.66
CA GLU A 218 -19.85 -65.15 35.93
C GLU A 218 -21.19 -65.91 35.93
N GLN A 219 -21.97 -65.80 34.84
CA GLN A 219 -23.22 -66.56 34.68
C GLN A 219 -23.00 -68.08 34.68
N LEU A 220 -21.93 -68.53 34.02
CA LEU A 220 -21.58 -69.94 33.96
C LEU A 220 -21.13 -70.48 35.32
N GLU A 221 -20.31 -69.72 36.05
CA GLU A 221 -19.88 -70.05 37.41
C GLU A 221 -21.09 -70.13 38.35
N ALA A 222 -21.98 -69.14 38.33
CA ALA A 222 -23.21 -69.15 39.13
C ALA A 222 -24.11 -70.37 38.82
N ALA A 223 -24.24 -70.74 37.54
CA ALA A 223 -25.00 -71.92 37.13
C ALA A 223 -24.33 -73.22 37.60
N GLN A 224 -23.01 -73.30 37.55
CA GLN A 224 -22.24 -74.45 38.04
C GLN A 224 -22.36 -74.60 39.55
N GLU A 225 -22.27 -73.51 40.31
CA GLU A 225 -22.48 -73.52 41.76
C GLU A 225 -23.88 -74.03 42.11
N CYS A 226 -24.92 -73.51 41.44
CA CYS A 226 -26.29 -73.99 41.60
C CYS A 226 -26.40 -75.50 41.30
N ARG A 227 -25.77 -75.97 40.20
CA ARG A 227 -25.76 -77.39 39.84
C ARG A 227 -25.13 -78.23 40.94
N GLN A 228 -23.95 -77.83 41.44
CA GLN A 228 -23.24 -78.54 42.51
C GLN A 228 -24.07 -78.60 43.80
N GLN A 229 -24.76 -77.53 44.15
CA GLN A 229 -25.67 -77.51 45.31
C GLN A 229 -26.80 -78.53 45.16
N TRP A 230 -27.43 -78.60 43.98
CA TRP A 230 -28.49 -79.56 43.71
C TRP A 230 -27.99 -81.00 43.64
N GLU A 231 -26.81 -81.24 43.04
CA GLU A 231 -26.15 -82.55 43.04
C GLU A 231 -25.85 -83.02 44.48
N SER A 232 -25.36 -82.12 45.34
CA SER A 232 -25.13 -82.42 46.75
C SER A 232 -26.43 -82.73 47.50
N ARG A 233 -27.52 -81.99 47.24
CA ARG A 233 -28.83 -82.29 47.85
C ARG A 233 -29.38 -83.63 47.36
N TRP A 234 -29.25 -83.91 46.07
CA TRP A 234 -29.69 -85.16 45.47
C TRP A 234 -28.95 -86.37 46.04
N THR A 235 -27.63 -86.29 46.17
CA THR A 235 -26.84 -87.35 46.79
C THR A 235 -27.22 -87.56 48.26
N GLN A 236 -27.50 -86.50 49.02
CA GLN A 236 -28.04 -86.62 50.39
C GLN A 236 -29.40 -87.34 50.41
N ILE A 237 -30.31 -86.99 49.50
CA ILE A 237 -31.61 -87.67 49.37
C ILE A 237 -31.42 -89.15 49.02
N GLN A 238 -30.54 -89.47 48.08
CA GLN A 238 -30.24 -90.85 47.72
C GLN A 238 -29.62 -91.64 48.89
N ASN A 239 -28.66 -91.06 49.59
CA ASN A 239 -28.02 -91.68 50.75
C ASN A 239 -29.03 -91.93 51.88
N THR A 240 -29.90 -90.95 52.16
CA THR A 240 -30.96 -91.10 53.18
C THR A 240 -32.02 -92.12 52.76
N ALA A 241 -32.41 -92.16 51.48
CA ALA A 241 -33.30 -93.19 50.95
C ALA A 241 -32.67 -94.58 51.07
N ALA A 242 -31.41 -94.75 50.66
CA ALA A 242 -30.67 -96.01 50.79
C ALA A 242 -30.57 -96.47 52.26
N ALA A 243 -30.27 -95.56 53.19
CA ALA A 243 -30.23 -95.84 54.62
C ALA A 243 -31.62 -96.28 55.15
N LYS A 244 -32.70 -95.60 54.76
CA LYS A 244 -34.08 -95.98 55.12
C LYS A 244 -34.48 -97.33 54.54
N THR A 245 -34.17 -97.60 53.27
CA THR A 245 -34.42 -98.89 52.62
C THR A 245 -33.67 -100.02 53.32
N LEU A 246 -32.41 -99.79 53.70
CA LEU A 246 -31.60 -100.75 54.44
C LEU A 246 -32.13 -100.99 55.86
N LEU A 247 -32.52 -99.95 56.59
CA LEU A 247 -33.18 -100.08 57.90
C LEU A 247 -34.48 -100.88 57.79
N LEU A 248 -35.33 -100.55 56.81
CA LEU A 248 -36.56 -101.27 56.55
C LEU A 248 -36.29 -102.74 56.23
N GLY A 249 -35.31 -103.05 55.37
CA GLY A 249 -34.87 -104.42 55.10
C GLY A 249 -34.41 -105.16 56.37
N ARG A 250 -33.61 -104.52 57.22
CA ARG A 250 -33.17 -105.08 58.51
C ARG A 250 -34.35 -105.34 59.47
N THR A 251 -35.28 -104.41 59.58
CA THR A 251 -36.48 -104.56 60.42
C THR A 251 -37.35 -105.71 59.90
N ARG A 252 -37.58 -105.80 58.58
CA ARG A 252 -38.32 -106.89 57.95
C ARG A 252 -37.67 -108.26 58.22
N MET A 253 -36.35 -108.37 58.03
CA MET A 253 -35.62 -109.60 58.34
C MET A 253 -35.68 -109.97 59.82
N SER A 254 -35.58 -108.98 60.72
CA SER A 254 -35.67 -109.23 62.16
C SER A 254 -37.07 -109.70 62.56
N ALA A 255 -38.13 -109.09 62.00
CA ALA A 255 -39.51 -109.51 62.19
C ALA A 255 -39.74 -110.95 61.69
N LEU A 256 -39.26 -111.26 60.49
CA LEU A 256 -39.32 -112.61 59.92
C LEU A 256 -38.58 -113.63 60.80
N ASN A 257 -37.37 -113.30 61.27
CA ASN A 257 -36.59 -114.17 62.15
C ASN A 257 -37.31 -114.43 63.48
N LEU A 258 -37.89 -113.41 64.10
CA LEU A 258 -38.68 -113.55 65.33
C LEU A 258 -39.93 -114.41 65.09
N TYR A 259 -40.64 -114.18 63.99
CA TYR A 259 -41.81 -114.95 63.59
C TYR A 259 -41.48 -116.43 63.38
N GLN A 260 -40.41 -116.73 62.65
CA GLN A 260 -39.93 -118.11 62.46
C GLN A 260 -39.59 -118.76 63.80
N LEU A 261 -38.97 -118.03 64.74
CA LEU A 261 -38.65 -118.55 66.07
C LEU A 261 -39.90 -118.85 66.91
N VAL A 262 -40.93 -118.00 66.84
CA VAL A 262 -42.24 -118.24 67.47
C VAL A 262 -42.91 -119.49 66.89
N ARG A 263 -42.95 -119.60 65.55
CA ARG A 263 -43.50 -120.77 64.85
C ARG A 263 -42.77 -122.06 65.22
N LEU A 264 -41.44 -122.02 65.28
CA LEU A 264 -40.61 -123.15 65.74
C LEU A 264 -40.98 -123.57 67.17
N ARG A 265 -41.17 -122.63 68.10
CA ARG A 265 -41.57 -122.94 69.49
C ARG A 265 -42.99 -123.51 69.59
N GLN A 266 -43.89 -123.12 68.70
CA GLN A 266 -45.24 -123.65 68.61
C GLN A 266 -45.32 -124.98 67.83
N GLY A 267 -44.21 -125.44 67.22
CA GLY A 267 -44.17 -126.63 66.38
C GLY A 267 -44.93 -126.50 65.05
N GLN A 268 -45.17 -125.27 64.58
CA GLN A 268 -45.95 -124.99 63.37
C GLN A 268 -45.06 -124.51 62.22
N LEU A 269 -45.43 -124.84 60.98
CA LEU A 269 -44.74 -124.35 59.80
C LEU A 269 -45.07 -122.87 59.53
N PRO A 270 -44.13 -122.07 59.00
CA PRO A 270 -44.41 -120.69 58.60
C PRO A 270 -45.51 -120.65 57.52
N ALA A 271 -46.65 -120.02 57.83
CA ALA A 271 -47.82 -119.98 56.93
C ALA A 271 -48.03 -118.63 56.22
N LEU A 272 -47.29 -117.58 56.62
CA LEU A 272 -47.38 -116.23 56.06
C LEU A 272 -46.29 -116.03 55.01
N ASP A 273 -46.58 -115.16 54.03
CA ASP A 273 -45.61 -114.77 53.01
C ASP A 273 -44.43 -114.00 53.64
N VAL A 274 -43.26 -114.14 53.02
CA VAL A 274 -42.00 -113.53 53.46
C VAL A 274 -42.10 -111.99 53.43
N GLU A 275 -42.91 -111.44 52.52
CA GLU A 275 -43.11 -109.98 52.40
C GLU A 275 -44.16 -109.40 53.36
N ASP A 276 -45.02 -110.23 53.98
CA ASP A 276 -46.06 -109.80 54.91
C ASP A 276 -45.52 -109.58 56.33
N THR A 277 -44.75 -108.50 56.50
CA THR A 277 -44.09 -108.20 57.77
C THR A 277 -45.05 -107.75 58.87
N GLU A 278 -46.19 -107.15 58.51
CA GLU A 278 -47.21 -106.73 59.47
C GLU A 278 -47.92 -107.96 60.07
N GLY A 279 -48.32 -108.91 59.23
CA GLY A 279 -48.90 -110.17 59.67
C GLY A 279 -47.94 -110.99 60.54
N GLN A 280 -46.65 -111.03 60.16
CA GLN A 280 -45.60 -111.71 60.94
C GLN A 280 -45.46 -111.12 62.36
N LEU A 281 -45.40 -109.79 62.48
CA LEU A 281 -45.30 -109.11 63.78
C LEU A 281 -46.56 -109.29 64.63
N GLU A 282 -47.74 -109.28 64.04
CA GLU A 282 -48.99 -109.49 64.78
C GLU A 282 -49.05 -110.89 65.40
N GLN A 283 -48.55 -111.92 64.69
CA GLN A 283 -48.46 -113.28 65.25
C GLN A 283 -47.40 -113.39 66.36
N VAL A 284 -46.25 -112.72 66.22
CA VAL A 284 -45.26 -112.61 67.30
C VAL A 284 -45.86 -111.92 68.54
N LYS A 285 -46.62 -110.83 68.33
CA LYS A 285 -47.32 -110.12 69.40
C LYS A 285 -48.36 -110.99 70.09
N GLN A 286 -49.21 -111.68 69.34
CA GLN A 286 -50.20 -112.62 69.88
C GLN A 286 -49.52 -113.67 70.75
N PHE A 287 -48.44 -114.29 70.27
CA PHE A 287 -47.69 -115.27 71.06
C PHE A 287 -47.10 -114.69 72.35
N ILE A 288 -46.53 -113.47 72.32
CA ILE A 288 -46.02 -112.82 73.53
C ILE A 288 -47.16 -112.51 74.51
N LEU A 289 -48.32 -112.05 74.01
CA LEU A 289 -49.49 -111.79 74.84
C LEU A 289 -50.00 -113.08 75.48
N ASP A 290 -50.09 -114.18 74.73
CA ASP A 290 -50.48 -115.49 75.23
C ASP A 290 -49.48 -116.02 76.28
N LEU A 291 -48.18 -115.87 76.04
CA LEU A 291 -47.14 -116.19 77.04
C LEU A 291 -47.25 -115.32 78.30
N SER A 292 -47.53 -114.02 78.16
CA SER A 292 -47.70 -113.14 79.31
C SER A 292 -48.99 -113.42 80.07
N ALA A 293 -50.08 -113.79 79.39
CA ALA A 293 -51.33 -114.20 80.01
C ALA A 293 -51.16 -115.53 80.77
N THR A 294 -50.44 -116.50 80.20
CA THR A 294 -50.13 -117.76 80.90
C THR A 294 -49.21 -117.52 82.11
N LEU A 295 -48.21 -116.66 82.02
CA LEU A 295 -47.38 -116.29 83.18
C LEU A 295 -48.13 -115.48 84.24
N ALA A 296 -49.02 -114.57 83.84
CA ALA A 296 -49.88 -113.84 84.78
C ALA A 296 -50.87 -114.77 85.49
N SER A 297 -51.38 -115.79 84.80
CA SER A 297 -52.21 -116.84 85.40
C SER A 297 -51.44 -117.72 86.39
N LEU A 298 -50.12 -117.88 86.20
CA LEU A 298 -49.23 -118.53 87.17
C LEU A 298 -48.93 -117.64 88.39
N GLY A 299 -48.82 -116.32 88.19
CA GLY A 299 -48.55 -115.34 89.28
C GLY A 299 -49.75 -115.05 90.19
N GLN A 300 -50.98 -115.35 89.78
CA GLN A 300 -52.18 -115.25 90.63
C GLN A 300 -52.50 -116.55 91.40
N GLY A 301 -51.62 -117.56 91.32
CA GLY A 301 -51.80 -118.89 91.89
C GLY A 301 -51.05 -119.17 93.21
N GLU A 302 -50.54 -118.17 93.92
CA GLU A 302 -50.01 -118.35 95.30
C GLU A 302 -50.98 -117.82 96.37
N PRO A 303 -51.65 -118.72 97.12
CA PRO A 303 -52.09 -118.45 98.48
C PRO A 303 -51.21 -119.18 99.51
N THR A 304 -50.88 -118.45 100.57
CA THR A 304 -50.24 -118.89 101.82
C THR A 304 -51.23 -119.61 102.75
N ALA A 305 -50.68 -120.44 103.65
CA ALA A 305 -51.28 -121.12 104.82
C ALA A 305 -52.04 -122.45 104.52
N THR A 306 -51.88 -123.59 105.23
CA THR A 306 -51.29 -123.88 106.56
C THR A 306 -51.09 -125.40 106.77
N THR A 307 -50.15 -125.76 107.66
CA THR A 307 -50.01 -127.02 108.47
C THR A 307 -49.93 -128.35 107.73
N SER A 308 -48.81 -129.08 107.71
CA SER A 308 -47.97 -129.59 108.83
C SER A 308 -46.55 -129.89 108.37
#